data_AF-A0A093YCV7-F1
#
_entry.id   AF-A0A093YCV7-F1
#
_cell.length_a   1.000
_cell.length_b   1.000
_cell.length_c   1.000
_cell.angle_alpha   90.00
_cell.angle_beta   90.00
_cell.angle_gamma   90.00
#
_symmetry.space_group_name_H-M   'P 1'
#
loop_
_entity.id
_entity.type
_entity.pdbx_description
1 polymer ?
#
loop_
_entity_poly.entity_id
_entity_poly.type
_entity_poly.pdbx_seq_one_letter_code
_entity_poly.pdbx_strand_id
1 'polypeptide(L)'
;MVSNSLSSRGRVNSMKRTVCWGDGVVSKEVEVLPFGTQFAEGGDDGSMVFNLKKEWVGMVVGGDSEYAGYITPAADIIADIEERTGGTITLI
;
A
#
# COMPACT_ATOMS: atom_id res chain seq x y z
N MET A 1 -10.01 -2.30 8.15
CA MET A 1 -10.15 -0.99 7.48
C MET A 1 -8.80 -0.30 7.57
N VAL A 2 -8.43 0.40 6.51
CA VAL A 2 -7.17 1.11 6.36
C VAL A 2 -7.41 2.49 5.74
N SER A 3 -6.48 3.41 5.92
CA SER A 3 -6.52 4.78 5.38
C SER A 3 -5.11 5.30 5.10
N ASN A 4 -4.97 6.14 4.06
CA ASN A 4 -3.73 6.89 3.80
C ASN A 4 -3.89 8.40 4.10
N SER A 5 -5.12 8.88 4.27
CA SER A 5 -5.46 10.27 4.63
C SER A 5 -6.77 10.30 5.44
N LEU A 6 -7.21 11.49 5.87
CA LEU A 6 -8.47 11.63 6.61
C LEU A 6 -9.71 11.32 5.74
N SER A 7 -9.60 11.48 4.42
CA SER A 7 -10.70 11.26 3.47
C SER A 7 -10.66 9.89 2.80
N SER A 8 -9.49 9.23 2.71
CA SER A 8 -9.35 7.93 2.06
C SER A 8 -9.51 6.78 3.07
N ARG A 9 -10.57 6.00 2.92
CA ARG A 9 -10.81 4.79 3.74
C ARG A 9 -11.09 3.61 2.85
N GLY A 10 -10.59 2.44 3.24
CA GLY A 10 -10.78 1.23 2.48
C GLY A 10 -10.65 -0.05 3.30
N ARG A 11 -10.91 -1.18 2.66
CA ARG A 11 -10.75 -2.51 3.23
C ARG A 11 -9.76 -3.29 2.40
N VAL A 12 -8.75 -3.83 3.08
CA VAL A 12 -7.81 -4.81 2.53
C VAL A 12 -8.61 -5.98 1.96
N ASN A 13 -8.39 -6.26 0.68
CA ASN A 13 -8.88 -7.46 0.03
C ASN A 13 -7.96 -8.64 0.39
N SER A 14 -8.51 -9.85 0.45
CA SER A 14 -7.72 -11.07 0.70
C SER A 14 -6.95 -11.54 -0.54
N MET A 15 -7.31 -11.05 -1.72
CA MET A 15 -6.61 -11.34 -2.97
C MET A 15 -5.44 -10.37 -3.17
N LYS A 16 -4.29 -10.89 -3.60
CA LYS A 16 -3.16 -10.09 -4.04
C LYS A 16 -3.30 -9.77 -5.53
N ARG A 17 -2.99 -8.54 -5.93
CA ARG A 17 -2.96 -8.11 -7.32
C ARG A 17 -1.55 -8.28 -7.89
N THR A 18 -1.45 -8.78 -9.12
CA THR A 18 -0.17 -8.76 -9.85
C THR A 18 -0.01 -7.40 -10.50
N VAL A 19 1.10 -6.73 -10.21
CA VAL A 19 1.46 -5.44 -10.82
C VAL A 19 2.69 -5.63 -11.69
N CYS A 20 2.57 -5.25 -12.96
CA CYS A 20 3.65 -5.33 -13.94
C CYS A 20 4.20 -3.92 -14.16
N TRP A 21 5.43 -3.70 -13.72
CA TRP A 21 6.12 -2.43 -13.80
C TRP A 21 6.75 -2.23 -15.19
N GLY A 22 6.96 -0.98 -15.59
CA GLY A 22 7.49 -0.64 -16.92
C GLY A 22 8.93 -1.08 -17.16
N ASP A 23 9.67 -1.41 -16.10
CA ASP A 23 11.03 -1.94 -16.13
C ASP A 23 11.09 -3.48 -16.19
N GLY A 24 9.93 -4.14 -16.30
CA GLY A 24 9.82 -5.60 -16.37
C GLY A 24 9.76 -6.28 -15.00
N VAL A 25 9.81 -5.54 -13.89
CA VAL A 25 9.57 -6.10 -12.56
C VAL A 25 8.10 -6.49 -12.43
N VAL A 26 7.84 -7.60 -11.75
CA VAL A 26 6.48 -8.06 -11.41
C VAL A 26 6.39 -8.24 -9.90
N SER A 27 5.42 -7.58 -9.27
CA SER A 27 5.20 -7.65 -7.83
C SER A 27 3.77 -8.09 -7.49
N LYS A 28 3.56 -8.46 -6.23
CA LYS A 28 2.25 -8.87 -5.69
C LYS A 28 1.80 -7.89 -4.61
N GLU A 29 0.99 -6.93 -5.01
CA GLU A 29 0.47 -5.88 -4.13
C GLU A 29 -0.83 -6.31 -3.47
N VAL A 30 -1.14 -5.67 -2.34
CA VAL A 30 -2.44 -5.82 -1.69
C VAL A 30 -3.42 -4.83 -2.29
N GLU A 31 -4.57 -5.33 -2.73
CA GLU A 31 -5.67 -4.50 -3.21
C GLU A 31 -6.49 -3.98 -2.02
N VAL A 32 -6.82 -2.71 -2.05
CA VAL A 32 -7.65 -2.03 -1.05
C VAL A 32 -8.90 -1.52 -1.74
N LEU A 33 -10.05 -2.10 -1.35
CA LEU A 33 -11.35 -1.70 -1.85
C LEU A 33 -11.80 -0.43 -1.12
N PRO A 34 -12.19 0.64 -1.83
CA PRO A 34 -12.59 1.88 -1.21
C PRO A 34 -13.89 1.77 -0.41
N PHE A 35 -14.06 2.63 0.58
CA PHE A 35 -15.32 2.92 1.24
C PHE A 35 -15.79 4.32 0.85
N GLY A 36 -16.62 4.41 -0.17
CA GLY A 36 -17.16 5.67 -0.69
C GLY A 36 -16.38 6.16 -1.92
N THR A 37 -15.44 7.08 -1.72
CA THR A 37 -14.60 7.66 -2.78
C THR A 37 -13.34 6.85 -3.03
N GLN A 38 -12.51 7.26 -3.99
CA GLN A 38 -11.20 6.67 -4.29
C GLN A 38 -10.36 6.43 -3.03
N PHE A 39 -9.70 5.27 -2.98
CA PHE A 39 -8.72 5.00 -1.94
C PHE A 39 -7.39 5.72 -2.19
N ALA A 40 -6.98 5.84 -3.46
CA ALA A 40 -5.77 6.53 -3.86
C ALA A 40 -6.01 7.27 -5.19
N GLU A 41 -5.42 8.46 -5.32
CA GLU A 41 -5.42 9.28 -6.53
C GLU A 41 -3.98 9.58 -6.98
N GLY A 42 -3.83 10.18 -8.16
CA GLY A 42 -2.51 10.57 -8.66
C GLY A 42 -1.82 11.53 -7.70
N GLY A 43 -0.64 11.15 -7.21
CA GLY A 43 0.12 11.91 -6.21
C GLY A 43 0.08 11.34 -4.80
N ASP A 44 -0.76 10.33 -4.52
CA ASP A 44 -0.76 9.61 -3.24
C ASP A 44 0.35 8.54 -3.16
N ASP A 45 1.08 8.29 -4.25
CA ASP A 45 2.19 7.35 -4.31
C ASP A 45 3.22 7.63 -3.20
N GLY A 46 3.62 6.59 -2.46
CA GLY A 46 4.52 6.71 -1.31
C GLY A 46 3.81 7.05 0.01
N SER A 47 2.50 7.31 0.02
CA SER A 47 1.76 7.58 1.25
C SER A 47 1.73 6.36 2.16
N MET A 48 1.99 6.56 3.45
CA MET A 48 1.86 5.51 4.46
C MET A 48 0.39 5.16 4.69
N VAL A 49 0.12 3.87 4.82
CA VAL A 49 -1.21 3.33 5.07
C VAL A 49 -1.27 2.77 6.49
N PHE A 50 -2.29 3.18 7.24
CA PHE A 50 -2.50 2.76 8.62
C PHE A 50 -3.82 2.03 8.80
N ASN A 51 -3.85 1.10 9.75
CA ASN A 51 -5.10 0.50 10.21
C ASN A 51 -5.73 1.29 11.39
N LEU A 52 -6.89 0.84 11.88
CA LEU A 52 -7.59 1.50 13.00
C LEU A 52 -6.82 1.51 14.33
N LYS A 53 -5.82 0.64 14.48
CA LYS A 53 -4.92 0.60 15.65
C LYS A 53 -3.72 1.53 15.48
N LYS A 54 -3.65 2.30 14.39
CA LYS A 54 -2.50 3.14 14.01
C LYS A 54 -1.22 2.35 13.71
N GLU A 55 -1.36 1.07 13.39
CA GLU A 55 -0.23 0.26 12.92
C GLU A 55 -0.02 0.56 11.43
N TRP A 56 1.24 0.77 11.03
CA TRP A 56 1.62 0.91 9.63
C TRP A 56 1.50 -0.45 8.93
N VAL A 57 0.67 -0.50 7.90
CA VAL A 57 0.36 -1.75 7.19
C VAL A 57 0.95 -1.79 5.78
N GLY A 58 1.40 -0.66 5.25
CA GLY A 58 2.01 -0.61 3.93
C GLY A 58 2.09 0.79 3.36
N MET A 59 2.43 0.86 2.08
CA MET A 59 2.62 2.11 1.35
C MET A 59 1.83 2.07 0.06
N VAL A 60 1.17 3.17 -0.30
CA VAL A 60 0.46 3.29 -1.59
C VAL A 60 1.48 3.25 -2.72
N VAL A 61 1.21 2.41 -3.71
CA VAL A 61 2.00 2.32 -4.96
C VAL A 61 1.18 2.63 -6.21
N GLY A 62 -0.10 2.93 -6.02
CA GLY A 62 -0.99 3.40 -7.07
C GLY A 62 -2.45 3.07 -6.78
N GLY A 63 -3.30 3.34 -7.77
CA GLY A 63 -4.70 2.98 -7.79
C GLY A 63 -5.18 2.79 -9.23
N ASP A 64 -6.40 2.31 -9.40
CA ASP A 64 -7.03 2.15 -10.71
C ASP A 64 -8.27 3.03 -10.91
N SER A 65 -8.79 3.00 -12.14
CA SER A 65 -10.03 3.67 -12.52
C SER A 65 -11.29 3.10 -11.86
N GLU A 66 -11.20 1.91 -11.26
CA GLU A 66 -12.28 1.29 -10.48
C GLU A 66 -12.22 1.67 -8.99
N TYR A 67 -11.42 2.69 -8.67
CA TYR A 67 -11.28 3.30 -7.36
C TYR A 67 -10.53 2.46 -6.33
N ALA A 68 -9.99 1.30 -6.73
CA ALA A 68 -9.15 0.47 -5.88
C ALA A 68 -7.77 1.11 -5.69
N GLY A 69 -7.20 0.93 -4.50
CA GLY A 69 -5.82 1.26 -4.23
C GLY A 69 -4.95 0.01 -4.16
N TYR A 70 -3.69 0.17 -4.49
CA TYR A 70 -2.68 -0.88 -4.38
C TYR A 70 -1.63 -0.47 -3.36
N ILE A 71 -1.33 -1.35 -2.43
CA ILE A 71 -0.34 -1.11 -1.39
C ILE A 71 0.71 -2.22 -1.36
N THR A 72 1.97 -1.82 -1.19
CA THR A 72 3.03 -2.75 -0.80
C THR A 72 2.98 -2.96 0.71
N PRO A 73 2.88 -4.21 1.20
CA PRO A 73 2.82 -4.48 2.63
C PRO A 73 4.06 -3.97 3.37
N ALA A 74 3.87 -3.43 4.58
CA ALA A 74 4.98 -2.94 5.41
C ALA A 74 6.00 -4.03 5.71
N ALA A 75 5.56 -5.28 5.91
CA ALA A 75 6.45 -6.42 6.12
C ALA A 75 7.35 -6.69 4.90
N ASP A 76 6.82 -6.56 3.68
CA ASP A 76 7.58 -6.78 2.45
C ASP A 76 8.61 -5.63 2.26
N ILE A 77 8.24 -4.39 2.62
CA ILE A 77 9.15 -3.23 2.62
C ILE A 77 10.29 -3.39 3.63
N ILE A 78 9.97 -3.78 4.88
CA ILE A 78 10.97 -3.99 5.94
C ILE A 78 11.96 -5.09 5.53
N ALA A 79 11.45 -6.21 4.99
CA ALA A 79 12.29 -7.30 4.51
C ALA A 79 13.23 -6.86 3.38
N ASP A 80 12.76 -6.08 2.40
CA ASP A 80 13.61 -5.58 1.31
C ASP A 80 14.67 -4.58 1.81
N ILE A 81 14.34 -3.72 2.77
CA ILE A 81 15.32 -2.81 3.40
C ILE A 81 16.39 -3.62 4.14
N GLU A 82 16.00 -4.62 4.93
CA GLU A 82 16.92 -5.49 5.67
C GLU A 82 17.84 -6.26 4.72
N GLU A 83 17.30 -6.83 3.65
CA GLU A 83 18.09 -7.56 2.64
C GLU A 83 19.11 -6.66 1.94
N ARG A 84 18.73 -5.43 1.58
CA ARG A 84 19.59 -4.52 0.80
C ARG A 84 20.59 -3.74 1.64
N THR A 85 20.25 -3.44 2.88
CA THR A 85 21.02 -2.51 3.70
C THR A 85 21.57 -3.12 4.98
N GLY A 86 21.04 -4.26 5.42
CA GLY A 86 21.30 -4.82 6.75
C GLY A 86 20.72 -4.00 7.92
N GLY A 87 20.00 -2.90 7.63
CA GLY A 87 19.30 -2.06 8.60
C GLY A 87 17.79 -2.29 8.59
N THR A 88 17.06 -1.61 9.46
CA THR A 88 15.59 -1.71 9.56
C THR A 88 14.95 -0.34 9.72
N ILE A 89 13.66 -0.24 9.44
CA ILE A 89 12.85 0.97 9.69
C ILE A 89 11.76 0.65 10.71
N THR A 90 11.60 1.55 11.67
CA THR A 90 10.55 1.49 12.69
C THR A 90 9.92 2.87 12.87
N LEU A 91 8.60 2.90 13.02
CA LEU A 91 7.89 4.10 13.43
C LEU A 91 7.96 4.25 14.96
N ILE A 92 8.28 5.45 15.41
CA ILE A 92 8.40 5.84 16.83
C ILE A 92 7.21 6.67 17.28
#